data_AF-A0A167N5I6-F1
#
_entry.id   AF-A0A167N5I6-F1
#
_cell.length_a   1.000
_cell.length_b   1.000
_cell.length_c   1.000
_cell.angle_alpha   90.00
_cell.angle_beta   90.00
_cell.angle_gamma   90.00
#
_symmetry.space_group_name_H-M   'P 1'
#
loop_
_entity.id
_entity.type
_entity.pdbx_description
1 polymer ?
#
loop_
_entity_poly.entity_id
_entity_poly.type
_entity_poly.pdbx_seq_one_letter_code
_entity_poly.pdbx_strand_id
1 'polypeptide(L)'
;MSKHTTPSQTTAPPPPLAAAPQPFWFGGAASCVATFVSHPFDLTKVQYATRSLRPTRMVKTMWTIYHTEGVRALYSGLSASLLRQGTYSTIRFGLYDRFKWMVAGDKKPTFSQLLICSTAAGILGGAFGNPSDVVNVRMQNDGQLPPAERRNYRNAIDGMIRICREESPRVLLRGLGSSTNRAVLMTVSQMASYDVFKDLFLGKLGWKEGLPTHFATSLLAGLVATTVCAPLDVVKTRIMSAHAHDGKHPLRIMLHMVKTEGFGSLFRGWMPAFVRLGPHTIVTFMVLERMREWHTQWIRPANQTLETL
;
A
#
# COMPACT_ATOMS: atom_id res chain seq x y z
N MET A 1 2.12 67.45 31.05
CA MET A 1 1.89 66.89 29.71
C MET A 1 2.45 65.47 29.67
N SER A 2 1.60 64.49 29.97
CA SER A 2 1.97 63.08 30.10
C SER A 2 2.04 62.45 28.70
N LYS A 3 3.18 61.86 28.34
CA LYS A 3 3.38 61.16 27.07
C LYS A 3 2.83 59.74 27.22
N HIS A 4 1.74 59.43 26.51
CA HIS A 4 1.24 58.07 26.36
C HIS A 4 2.22 57.26 25.49
N THR A 5 2.88 56.28 26.09
CA THR A 5 3.66 55.25 25.40
C THR A 5 2.73 54.11 25.00
N THR A 6 2.43 53.98 23.72
CA THR A 6 1.64 52.87 23.17
C THR A 6 2.52 51.60 23.12
N PRO A 7 2.10 50.46 23.68
CA PRO A 7 2.89 49.23 23.63
C PRO A 7 2.88 48.62 22.23
N SER A 8 4.07 48.26 21.74
CA SER A 8 4.29 47.50 20.51
C SER A 8 3.51 46.20 20.53
N GLN A 9 2.56 46.04 19.62
CA GLN A 9 1.86 44.78 19.41
C GLN A 9 2.84 43.73 18.87
N THR A 10 3.23 42.80 19.74
CA THR A 10 3.91 41.56 19.35
C THR A 10 2.94 40.76 18.48
N THR A 11 3.18 40.75 17.17
CA THR A 11 2.39 39.97 16.20
C THR A 11 2.50 38.49 16.56
N ALA A 12 1.39 37.90 17.00
CA ALA A 12 1.27 36.46 17.19
C ALA A 12 1.62 35.73 15.87
N PRO A 13 2.27 34.55 15.92
CA PRO A 13 2.50 33.76 14.72
C PRO A 13 1.15 33.45 14.06
N PRO A 14 1.05 33.52 12.71
CA PRO A 14 -0.20 33.25 12.03
C PRO A 14 -0.71 31.86 12.39
N PRO A 15 -2.03 31.68 12.59
CA PRO A 15 -2.60 30.38 12.86
C PRO A 15 -2.22 29.40 11.73
N PRO A 16 -2.03 28.10 12.01
CA PRO A 16 -1.71 27.13 10.98
C PRO A 16 -2.77 27.20 9.89
N LEU A 17 -2.36 27.71 8.71
CA LEU A 17 -3.25 27.96 7.57
C LEU A 17 -4.07 26.69 7.31
N ALA A 18 -5.40 26.82 7.36
CA ALA A 18 -6.31 25.76 6.96
C ALA A 18 -5.86 25.18 5.61
N ALA A 19 -5.53 23.89 5.61
CA ALA A 19 -4.97 23.21 4.45
C ALA A 19 -6.01 23.22 3.32
N ALA A 20 -5.79 24.02 2.28
CA ALA A 20 -6.55 23.95 1.03
C ALA A 20 -6.63 22.49 0.53
N PRO A 21 -7.74 22.09 -0.12
CA PRO A 21 -7.91 20.74 -0.62
C PRO A 21 -6.76 20.38 -1.55
N GLN A 22 -5.93 19.42 -1.13
CA GLN A 22 -4.79 18.97 -1.91
C GLN A 22 -5.29 18.19 -3.12
N PRO A 23 -4.65 18.33 -4.30
CA PRO A 23 -5.05 17.55 -5.45
C PRO A 23 -4.90 16.05 -5.17
N PHE A 24 -5.95 15.27 -5.45
CA PHE A 24 -6.02 13.84 -5.13
C PHE A 24 -4.86 13.02 -5.73
N TRP A 25 -4.25 13.50 -6.82
CA TRP A 25 -3.16 12.84 -7.52
C TRP A 25 -1.80 12.93 -6.80
N PHE A 26 -1.63 13.84 -5.83
CA PHE A 26 -0.37 13.99 -5.09
C PHE A 26 0.02 12.69 -4.37
N GLY A 27 -0.96 12.03 -3.74
CA GLY A 27 -0.76 10.73 -3.09
C GLY A 27 -0.33 9.65 -4.08
N GLY A 28 -0.94 9.62 -5.27
CA GLY A 28 -0.60 8.68 -6.34
C GLY A 28 0.82 8.91 -6.87
N ALA A 29 1.16 10.16 -7.19
CA ALA A 29 2.47 10.53 -7.72
C ALA A 29 3.60 10.24 -6.71
N ALA A 30 3.42 10.62 -5.44
CA ALA A 30 4.39 10.32 -4.39
C ALA A 30 4.58 8.81 -4.20
N SER A 31 3.49 8.05 -4.25
CA SER A 31 3.56 6.59 -4.14
C SER A 31 4.26 5.94 -5.34
N CYS A 32 4.14 6.49 -6.55
CA CYS A 32 4.86 6.01 -7.73
C CYS A 32 6.37 6.20 -7.59
N VAL A 33 6.81 7.37 -7.08
CA VAL A 33 8.23 7.64 -6.79
C VAL A 33 8.72 6.71 -5.68
N ALA A 34 7.97 6.55 -4.60
CA ALA A 34 8.31 5.62 -3.54
C ALA A 34 8.38 4.17 -4.03
N THR A 35 7.48 3.78 -4.95
CA THR A 35 7.50 2.46 -5.58
C THR A 35 8.78 2.25 -6.37
N PHE A 36 9.26 3.26 -7.11
CA PHE A 36 10.52 3.16 -7.84
C PHE A 36 11.72 2.84 -6.93
N VAL A 37 11.78 3.50 -5.77
CA VAL A 37 12.85 3.27 -4.77
C VAL A 37 12.68 1.94 -4.04
N SER A 38 11.44 1.55 -3.73
CA SER A 38 11.16 0.33 -2.96
C SER A 38 11.05 -0.94 -3.81
N HIS A 39 11.04 -0.82 -5.15
CA HIS A 39 10.76 -1.95 -6.05
C HIS A 39 11.70 -3.16 -5.87
N PRO A 40 13.02 -3.00 -5.64
CA PRO A 40 13.90 -4.15 -5.36
C PRO A 40 13.48 -4.96 -4.12
N PHE A 41 12.88 -4.31 -3.13
CA PHE A 41 12.33 -4.97 -1.93
C PHE A 41 10.98 -5.64 -2.22
N ASP A 42 10.15 -5.05 -3.10
CA ASP A 42 8.90 -5.68 -3.55
C ASP A 42 9.17 -6.99 -4.30
N LEU A 43 10.13 -6.97 -5.23
CA LEU A 43 10.53 -8.13 -6.01
C LEU A 43 11.03 -9.28 -5.12
N THR A 44 11.86 -8.96 -4.12
CA THR A 44 12.36 -9.99 -3.19
C THR A 44 11.30 -10.51 -2.24
N LYS A 45 10.32 -9.70 -1.82
CA LYS A 45 9.14 -10.19 -1.09
C LYS A 45 8.38 -11.24 -1.91
N VAL A 46 8.07 -10.94 -3.18
CA VAL A 46 7.27 -11.85 -4.03
C VAL A 46 8.02 -13.16 -4.26
N GLN A 47 9.30 -13.10 -4.62
CA GLN A 47 10.10 -14.31 -4.82
C GLN A 47 10.25 -15.13 -3.54
N TYR A 48 10.37 -14.48 -2.37
CA TYR A 48 10.44 -15.19 -1.09
C TYR A 48 9.11 -15.88 -0.76
N ALA A 49 7.99 -15.24 -1.07
CA ALA A 49 6.65 -15.80 -0.84
C ALA A 49 6.31 -16.95 -1.80
N THR A 50 6.92 -17.00 -3.00
CA THR A 50 6.69 -18.04 -4.03
C THR A 50 7.73 -19.16 -4.05
N ARG A 51 8.90 -19.01 -3.43
CA ARG A 51 9.93 -20.08 -3.38
C ARG A 51 9.58 -21.11 -2.31
N SER A 52 9.53 -22.40 -2.68
CA SER A 52 9.17 -23.49 -1.76
C SER A 52 10.37 -24.12 -1.03
N LEU A 53 11.60 -23.96 -1.53
CA LEU A 53 12.66 -24.93 -1.23
C LEU A 53 13.96 -24.43 -0.56
N ARG A 54 14.27 -23.12 -0.44
CA ARG A 54 15.49 -22.68 0.28
C ARG A 54 15.32 -21.33 0.99
N PRO A 55 15.41 -21.25 2.33
CA PRO A 55 15.39 -20.00 3.08
C PRO A 55 16.76 -19.33 2.99
N THR A 56 16.97 -18.48 2.00
CA THR A 56 18.14 -17.59 2.00
C THR A 56 17.75 -16.23 2.56
N ARG A 57 18.69 -15.58 3.27
CA ARG A 57 18.49 -14.23 3.82
C ARG A 57 18.13 -13.28 2.67
N MET A 58 17.13 -12.41 2.86
CA MET A 58 16.63 -11.45 1.85
C MET A 58 17.75 -10.69 1.13
N VAL A 59 18.77 -10.25 1.87
CA VAL A 59 19.95 -9.55 1.33
C VAL A 59 20.76 -10.44 0.39
N LYS A 60 20.92 -11.73 0.71
CA LYS A 60 21.61 -12.69 -0.15
C LYS A 60 20.84 -12.92 -1.44
N THR A 61 19.51 -12.94 -1.40
CA THR A 61 18.67 -13.04 -2.61
C THR A 61 18.83 -11.81 -3.49
N MET A 62 18.75 -10.60 -2.93
CA MET A 62 19.00 -9.34 -3.67
C MET A 62 20.40 -9.34 -4.30
N TRP A 63 21.42 -9.70 -3.52
CA TRP A 63 22.81 -9.78 -3.97
C TRP A 63 23.00 -10.79 -5.10
N THR A 64 22.35 -11.95 -4.99
CA THR A 64 22.41 -12.98 -6.04
C THR A 64 21.80 -12.45 -7.33
N ILE A 65 20.60 -11.86 -7.28
CA ILE A 65 19.92 -11.32 -8.48
C ILE A 65 20.76 -10.23 -9.13
N TYR A 66 21.33 -9.32 -8.32
CA TYR A 66 22.19 -8.26 -8.81
C TYR A 66 23.38 -8.81 -9.62
N HIS A 67 24.03 -9.88 -9.14
CA HIS A 67 25.17 -10.49 -9.82
C HIS A 67 24.82 -11.47 -10.93
N THR A 68 23.70 -12.20 -10.85
CA THR A 68 23.35 -13.24 -11.83
C THR A 68 22.53 -12.70 -13.00
N GLU A 69 21.63 -11.75 -12.75
CA GLU A 69 20.66 -11.24 -13.74
C GLU A 69 20.82 -9.74 -14.02
N GLY A 70 21.60 -9.04 -13.20
CA GLY A 70 21.92 -7.62 -13.35
C GLY A 70 20.87 -6.67 -12.76
N VAL A 71 21.18 -5.37 -12.82
CA VAL A 71 20.36 -4.29 -12.23
C VAL A 71 18.95 -4.24 -12.82
N ARG A 72 18.80 -4.54 -14.12
CA ARG A 72 17.50 -4.50 -14.80
C ARG A 72 16.53 -5.54 -14.26
N ALA A 73 17.03 -6.70 -13.80
CA ALA A 73 16.21 -7.74 -13.22
C ALA A 73 15.59 -7.33 -11.87
N LEU A 74 16.28 -6.49 -11.09
CA LEU A 74 15.74 -5.92 -9.85
C LEU A 74 14.52 -5.03 -10.10
N TYR A 75 14.35 -4.51 -11.33
CA TYR A 75 13.22 -3.70 -11.76
C TYR A 75 12.18 -4.48 -12.58
N SER A 76 12.28 -5.81 -12.64
CA SER A 76 11.25 -6.63 -13.30
C SER A 76 9.89 -6.43 -12.63
N GLY A 77 8.86 -6.17 -13.44
CA GLY A 77 7.52 -5.89 -12.95
C GLY A 77 7.27 -4.45 -12.51
N LEU A 78 8.24 -3.53 -12.61
CA LEU A 78 8.05 -2.11 -12.22
C LEU A 78 6.84 -1.48 -12.93
N SER A 79 6.67 -1.72 -14.23
CA SER A 79 5.52 -1.22 -14.97
C SER A 79 4.19 -1.70 -14.39
N ALA A 80 4.14 -2.93 -13.88
CA ALA A 80 2.94 -3.51 -13.29
C ALA A 80 2.73 -2.99 -11.86
N SER A 81 3.80 -2.77 -11.08
CA SER A 81 3.74 -2.08 -9.80
C SER A 81 3.21 -0.64 -9.93
N LEU A 82 3.65 0.12 -10.95
CA LEU A 82 3.19 1.47 -11.22
C LEU A 82 1.73 1.49 -11.68
N LEU A 83 1.36 0.59 -12.62
CA LEU A 83 -0.01 0.45 -13.07
C LEU A 83 -0.94 0.11 -11.89
N ARG A 84 -0.53 -0.83 -11.03
CA ARG A 84 -1.23 -1.17 -9.80
C ARG A 84 -1.42 0.04 -8.90
N GLN A 85 -0.38 0.84 -8.70
CA GLN A 85 -0.46 2.01 -7.83
C GLN A 85 -1.44 3.04 -8.40
N GLY A 86 -1.41 3.28 -9.71
CA GLY A 86 -2.34 4.16 -10.40
C GLY A 86 -3.79 3.68 -10.30
N THR A 87 -4.07 2.43 -10.68
CA THR A 87 -5.45 1.89 -10.67
C THR A 87 -6.00 1.80 -9.25
N TYR A 88 -5.20 1.30 -8.29
CA TYR A 88 -5.65 1.12 -6.92
C TYR A 88 -5.86 2.46 -6.21
N SER A 89 -4.93 3.40 -6.34
CA SER A 89 -4.99 4.67 -5.62
C SER A 89 -6.11 5.56 -6.14
N THR A 90 -6.25 5.69 -7.46
CA THR A 90 -7.30 6.52 -8.08
C THR A 90 -8.68 6.03 -7.67
N ILE A 91 -8.92 4.73 -7.71
CA ILE A 91 -10.23 4.17 -7.39
C ILE A 91 -10.48 4.22 -5.88
N ARG A 92 -9.48 3.86 -5.05
CA ARG A 92 -9.65 3.91 -3.61
C ARG A 92 -9.96 5.32 -3.12
N PHE A 93 -9.20 6.33 -3.54
CA PHE A 93 -9.41 7.70 -3.08
C PHE A 93 -10.65 8.34 -3.72
N GLY A 94 -10.83 8.20 -5.04
CA GLY A 94 -12.00 8.76 -5.72
C GLY A 94 -13.31 8.18 -5.19
N LEU A 95 -13.34 6.86 -4.94
CA LEU A 95 -14.53 6.20 -4.41
C LEU A 95 -14.74 6.45 -2.91
N TYR A 96 -13.65 6.58 -2.14
CA TYR A 96 -13.73 6.98 -0.75
C TYR A 96 -14.36 8.36 -0.57
N ASP A 97 -13.92 9.36 -1.35
CA ASP A 97 -14.49 10.70 -1.30
C ASP A 97 -15.96 10.70 -1.73
N ARG A 98 -16.30 9.90 -2.76
CA ARG A 98 -17.68 9.74 -3.20
C ARG A 98 -18.57 9.07 -2.14
N PHE A 99 -18.09 8.01 -1.50
CA PHE A 99 -18.83 7.33 -0.41
C PHE A 99 -19.00 8.24 0.80
N LYS A 100 -17.95 8.96 1.18
CA LYS A 100 -17.99 9.93 2.27
C LYS A 100 -19.04 11.02 2.01
N TRP A 101 -19.07 11.57 0.80
CA TRP A 101 -20.08 12.55 0.38
C TRP A 101 -21.50 11.97 0.43
N MET A 102 -21.71 10.75 -0.06
CA MET A 102 -23.05 10.13 -0.05
C MET A 102 -23.57 9.83 1.36
N VAL A 103 -22.69 9.50 2.31
CA VAL A 103 -23.08 9.12 3.67
C VAL A 103 -23.24 10.32 4.59
N ALA A 104 -22.42 11.36 4.44
CA ALA A 104 -22.39 12.48 5.38
C ALA A 104 -22.79 13.83 4.76
N GLY A 105 -22.81 13.97 3.43
CA GLY A 105 -23.02 15.25 2.76
C GLY A 105 -22.03 16.30 3.28
N ASP A 106 -22.57 17.44 3.73
CA ASP A 106 -21.79 18.52 4.35
C ASP A 106 -21.50 18.32 5.85
N LYS A 107 -22.05 17.29 6.48
CA LYS A 107 -21.80 17.00 7.90
C LYS A 107 -20.47 16.27 8.06
N LYS A 108 -19.80 16.45 9.21
CA LYS A 108 -18.61 15.66 9.54
C LYS A 108 -19.03 14.19 9.73
N PRO A 109 -18.53 13.24 8.93
CA PRO A 109 -18.88 11.83 9.06
C PRO A 109 -18.42 11.27 10.41
N THR A 110 -19.22 10.39 10.98
CA THR A 110 -18.85 9.63 12.17
C THR A 110 -17.71 8.66 11.84
N PHE A 111 -16.88 8.32 12.83
CA PHE A 111 -15.77 7.38 12.64
C PHE A 111 -16.20 6.03 12.04
N SER A 112 -17.33 5.47 12.48
CA SER A 112 -17.88 4.22 11.93
C SER A 112 -18.29 4.34 10.45
N GLN A 113 -18.79 5.51 10.03
CA GLN A 113 -19.12 5.77 8.63
C GLN A 113 -17.85 5.85 7.77
N LEU A 114 -16.80 6.52 8.28
CA LEU A 114 -15.48 6.56 7.64
C LEU A 114 -14.91 5.15 7.46
N LEU A 115 -15.06 4.29 8.48
CA LEU A 115 -14.63 2.90 8.43
C LEU A 115 -15.33 2.11 7.30
N ILE A 116 -16.65 2.19 7.23
CA ILE A 116 -17.45 1.51 6.21
C ILE A 116 -17.07 2.02 4.81
N CYS A 117 -16.99 3.36 4.64
CA CYS A 117 -16.57 3.97 3.39
C CYS A 117 -15.16 3.52 2.98
N SER A 118 -14.22 3.47 3.92
CA SER A 118 -12.84 3.04 3.66
C SER A 118 -12.75 1.56 3.27
N THR A 119 -13.58 0.72 3.88
CA THR A 119 -13.63 -0.72 3.61
C THR A 119 -14.25 -0.96 2.23
N ALA A 120 -15.38 -0.35 1.93
CA ALA A 120 -16.04 -0.45 0.63
C ALA A 120 -15.13 0.06 -0.50
N ALA A 121 -14.49 1.21 -0.31
CA ALA A 121 -13.53 1.76 -1.27
C ALA A 121 -12.30 0.85 -1.43
N GLY A 122 -11.84 0.23 -0.34
CA GLY A 122 -10.73 -0.73 -0.36
C GLY A 122 -11.06 -2.02 -1.13
N ILE A 123 -12.28 -2.55 -0.96
CA ILE A 123 -12.76 -3.73 -1.68
C ILE A 123 -12.84 -3.43 -3.18
N LEU A 124 -13.48 -2.33 -3.55
CA LEU A 124 -13.64 -1.95 -4.95
C LEU A 124 -12.30 -1.57 -5.59
N GLY A 125 -11.46 -0.81 -4.90
CA GLY A 125 -10.09 -0.55 -5.34
C GLY A 125 -9.28 -1.83 -5.54
N GLY A 126 -9.43 -2.81 -4.64
CA GLY A 126 -8.84 -4.14 -4.78
C GLY A 126 -9.36 -4.90 -6.00
N ALA A 127 -10.66 -4.79 -6.30
CA ALA A 127 -11.26 -5.45 -7.46
C ALA A 127 -10.73 -4.92 -8.79
N PHE A 128 -10.69 -3.61 -8.94
CA PHE A 128 -10.15 -2.98 -10.15
C PHE A 128 -8.63 -3.04 -10.24
N GLY A 129 -7.93 -3.11 -9.10
CA GLY A 129 -6.47 -3.31 -9.06
C GLY A 129 -6.04 -4.75 -9.28
N ASN A 130 -6.96 -5.72 -9.21
CA ASN A 130 -6.63 -7.15 -9.25
C ASN A 130 -5.94 -7.59 -10.57
N PRO A 131 -6.34 -7.12 -11.77
CA PRO A 131 -5.62 -7.43 -13.00
C PRO A 131 -4.15 -7.01 -12.94
N SER A 132 -3.88 -5.79 -12.47
CA SER A 132 -2.53 -5.26 -12.29
C SER A 132 -1.74 -6.07 -11.25
N ASP A 133 -2.38 -6.51 -10.17
CA ASP A 133 -1.77 -7.38 -9.15
C ASP A 133 -1.31 -8.72 -9.73
N VAL A 134 -2.18 -9.37 -10.52
CA VAL A 134 -1.87 -10.66 -11.16
C VAL A 134 -0.66 -10.52 -12.08
N VAL A 135 -0.66 -9.51 -12.96
CA VAL A 135 0.48 -9.29 -13.87
C VAL A 135 1.75 -8.97 -13.09
N ASN A 136 1.66 -8.16 -12.03
CA ASN A 136 2.81 -7.80 -11.21
C ASN A 136 3.46 -9.02 -10.54
N VAL A 137 2.66 -9.87 -9.88
CA VAL A 137 3.18 -11.09 -9.25
C VAL A 137 3.82 -12.01 -10.29
N ARG A 138 3.21 -12.15 -11.47
CA ARG A 138 3.74 -12.99 -12.54
C ARG A 138 5.04 -12.46 -13.11
N MET A 139 5.16 -11.15 -13.34
CA MET A 139 6.40 -10.51 -13.83
C MET A 139 7.53 -10.60 -12.79
N GLN A 140 7.23 -10.39 -11.51
CA GLN A 140 8.24 -10.48 -10.44
C GLN A 140 8.71 -11.92 -10.17
N ASN A 141 7.83 -12.90 -10.40
CA ASN A 141 8.14 -14.33 -10.25
C ASN A 141 8.80 -14.94 -11.50
N ASP A 142 8.80 -14.25 -12.64
CA ASP A 142 9.24 -14.81 -13.93
C ASP A 142 10.73 -15.25 -13.91
N GLY A 143 11.58 -14.51 -13.21
CA GLY A 143 13.01 -14.85 -13.05
C GLY A 143 13.25 -16.18 -12.31
N GLN A 144 12.29 -16.64 -11.49
CA GLN A 144 12.38 -17.91 -10.77
C GLN A 144 11.97 -19.12 -11.62
N LEU A 145 11.35 -18.91 -12.78
CA LEU A 145 10.94 -20.00 -13.68
C LEU A 145 12.13 -20.49 -14.53
N PRO A 146 12.20 -21.80 -14.84
CA PRO A 146 13.15 -22.33 -15.81
C PRO A 146 13.06 -21.57 -17.14
N PRO A 147 14.17 -21.38 -17.90
CA PRO A 147 14.16 -20.58 -19.13
C PRO A 147 13.06 -20.94 -20.14
N ALA A 148 12.65 -22.21 -20.19
CA ALA A 148 11.60 -22.72 -21.06
C ALA A 148 10.16 -22.35 -20.63
N GLU A 149 9.94 -22.03 -19.35
CA GLU A 149 8.63 -21.67 -18.79
C GLU A 149 8.48 -20.16 -18.52
N ARG A 150 9.51 -19.36 -18.84
CA ARG A 150 9.49 -17.90 -18.66
C ARG A 150 8.49 -17.26 -19.61
N ARG A 151 7.64 -16.40 -19.06
CA ARG A 151 6.56 -15.72 -19.79
C ARG A 151 7.06 -14.49 -20.52
N ASN A 152 8.12 -13.85 -20.01
CA ASN A 152 8.83 -12.72 -20.60
C ASN A 152 7.88 -11.60 -21.09
N TYR A 153 6.97 -11.15 -20.22
CA TYR A 153 6.10 -10.02 -20.53
C TYR A 153 6.92 -8.75 -20.73
N ARG A 154 6.67 -8.02 -21.82
CA ARG A 154 7.42 -6.80 -22.13
C ARG A 154 7.05 -5.65 -21.18
N ASN A 155 5.75 -5.54 -20.87
CA ASN A 155 5.15 -4.49 -20.04
C ASN A 155 3.89 -5.02 -19.34
N ALA A 156 3.36 -4.24 -18.39
CA ALA A 156 2.12 -4.59 -17.69
C ALA A 156 0.91 -4.78 -18.64
N ILE A 157 0.77 -3.90 -19.64
CA ILE A 157 -0.32 -3.96 -20.62
C ILE A 157 -0.18 -5.19 -21.52
N ASP A 158 1.04 -5.44 -22.00
CA ASP A 158 1.37 -6.64 -22.77
C ASP A 158 1.03 -7.91 -21.97
N GLY A 159 1.43 -7.96 -20.69
CA GLY A 159 1.07 -9.04 -19.79
C GLY A 159 -0.44 -9.24 -19.63
N MET A 160 -1.22 -8.17 -19.47
CA MET A 160 -2.69 -8.28 -19.38
C MET A 160 -3.31 -8.81 -20.67
N ILE A 161 -2.88 -8.30 -21.82
CA ILE A 161 -3.39 -8.71 -23.13
C ILE A 161 -3.05 -10.18 -23.40
N ARG A 162 -1.80 -10.58 -23.15
CA ARG A 162 -1.35 -11.96 -23.35
C ARG A 162 -2.07 -12.93 -22.44
N ILE A 163 -2.30 -12.58 -21.16
CA ILE A 163 -3.11 -13.43 -20.25
C ILE A 163 -4.53 -13.62 -20.78
N CYS A 164 -5.18 -12.57 -21.27
CA CYS A 164 -6.52 -12.67 -21.85
C CYS A 164 -6.55 -13.53 -23.11
N ARG A 165 -5.51 -13.46 -23.95
CA ARG A 165 -5.42 -14.17 -25.23
C ARG A 165 -4.97 -15.64 -25.10
N GLU A 166 -4.03 -15.92 -24.20
CA GLU A 166 -3.33 -17.20 -24.10
C GLU A 166 -3.91 -18.11 -23.01
N GLU A 167 -4.44 -17.56 -21.91
CA GLU A 167 -4.88 -18.37 -20.75
C GLU A 167 -6.38 -18.26 -20.45
N SER A 168 -6.91 -17.04 -20.36
CA SER A 168 -8.34 -16.67 -20.22
C SER A 168 -8.47 -15.35 -19.43
N PRO A 169 -9.47 -14.49 -19.74
CA PRO A 169 -9.78 -13.30 -18.93
C PRO A 169 -10.06 -13.60 -17.45
N ARG A 170 -10.55 -14.81 -17.11
CA ARG A 170 -10.82 -15.20 -15.72
C ARG A 170 -9.56 -15.28 -14.85
N VAL A 171 -8.39 -15.43 -15.47
CA VAL A 171 -7.10 -15.46 -14.76
C VAL A 171 -6.80 -14.10 -14.10
N LEU A 172 -7.24 -13.00 -14.69
CA LEU A 172 -7.08 -11.65 -14.12
C LEU A 172 -7.91 -11.42 -12.85
N LEU A 173 -8.93 -12.26 -12.61
CA LEU A 173 -9.75 -12.23 -11.39
C LEU A 173 -9.21 -13.15 -10.29
N ARG A 174 -8.11 -13.88 -10.55
CA ARG A 174 -7.50 -14.74 -9.53
C ARG A 174 -6.97 -13.91 -8.37
N GLY A 175 -7.22 -14.41 -7.16
CA GLY A 175 -6.85 -13.72 -5.94
C GLY A 175 -7.77 -12.57 -5.53
N LEU A 176 -8.84 -12.27 -6.29
CA LEU A 176 -9.81 -11.23 -5.95
C LEU A 176 -10.39 -11.43 -4.54
N GLY A 177 -10.86 -12.64 -4.22
CA GLY A 177 -11.37 -12.95 -2.88
C GLY A 177 -10.33 -12.76 -1.78
N SER A 178 -9.06 -13.07 -2.06
CA SER A 178 -7.97 -12.85 -1.10
C SER A 178 -7.66 -11.36 -0.93
N SER A 179 -7.69 -10.58 -2.01
CA SER A 179 -7.54 -9.11 -1.98
C SER A 179 -8.65 -8.43 -1.19
N THR A 180 -9.91 -8.83 -1.40
CA THR A 180 -11.08 -8.34 -0.68
C THR A 180 -11.00 -8.69 0.80
N ASN A 181 -10.73 -9.95 1.14
CA ASN A 181 -10.60 -10.40 2.53
C ASN A 181 -9.47 -9.67 3.25
N ARG A 182 -8.35 -9.43 2.57
CA ARG A 182 -7.23 -8.64 3.11
C ARG A 182 -7.65 -7.21 3.40
N ALA A 183 -8.41 -6.55 2.52
CA ALA A 183 -8.89 -5.19 2.76
C ALA A 183 -9.78 -5.11 4.01
N VAL A 184 -10.68 -6.09 4.19
CA VAL A 184 -11.54 -6.18 5.37
C VAL A 184 -10.73 -6.47 6.63
N LEU A 185 -9.88 -7.50 6.63
CA LEU A 185 -9.07 -7.86 7.79
C LEU A 185 -8.15 -6.72 8.21
N MET A 186 -7.50 -6.05 7.27
CA MET A 186 -6.60 -4.94 7.58
C MET A 186 -7.35 -3.83 8.32
N THR A 187 -8.51 -3.42 7.82
CA THR A 187 -9.32 -2.35 8.42
C THR A 187 -9.87 -2.74 9.79
N VAL A 188 -10.43 -3.95 9.93
CA VAL A 188 -11.01 -4.43 11.19
C VAL A 188 -9.93 -4.62 12.25
N SER A 189 -8.82 -5.28 11.91
CA SER A 189 -7.73 -5.52 12.85
C SER A 189 -7.06 -4.23 13.29
N GLN A 190 -6.85 -3.28 12.38
CA GLN A 190 -6.25 -2.00 12.74
C GLN A 190 -7.15 -1.21 13.69
N MET A 191 -8.47 -1.19 13.48
CA MET A 191 -9.41 -0.50 14.36
C MET A 191 -9.49 -1.16 15.74
N ALA A 192 -9.78 -2.46 15.79
CA ALA A 192 -9.90 -3.18 17.06
C ALA A 192 -8.62 -3.08 17.90
N SER A 193 -7.45 -3.17 17.26
CA SER A 193 -6.17 -3.03 17.96
C SER A 193 -5.92 -1.59 18.41
N TYR A 194 -6.31 -0.59 17.61
CA TYR A 194 -6.12 0.81 17.96
C TYR A 194 -6.88 1.19 19.23
N ASP A 195 -8.13 0.75 19.37
CA ASP A 195 -8.94 1.02 20.55
C ASP A 195 -8.35 0.36 21.80
N VAL A 196 -7.96 -0.92 21.70
CA VAL A 196 -7.30 -1.65 22.81
C VAL A 196 -6.01 -0.98 23.25
N PHE A 197 -5.15 -0.57 22.30
CA PHE A 197 -3.90 0.11 22.65
C PHE A 197 -4.14 1.51 23.19
N LYS A 198 -5.13 2.24 22.66
CA LYS A 198 -5.49 3.58 23.15
C LYS A 198 -5.94 3.51 24.61
N ASP A 199 -6.83 2.58 24.93
CA ASP A 199 -7.30 2.34 26.30
C ASP A 199 -6.15 1.90 27.22
N LEU A 200 -5.22 1.08 26.70
CA LEU A 200 -4.05 0.66 27.46
C LEU A 200 -3.12 1.84 27.79
N PHE A 201 -2.83 2.71 26.82
CA PHE A 201 -1.93 3.85 27.02
C PHE A 201 -2.54 4.93 27.93
N LEU A 202 -3.82 5.26 27.72
CA LEU A 202 -4.51 6.29 28.51
C LEU A 202 -4.89 5.79 29.90
N GLY A 203 -5.34 4.53 29.99
CA GLY A 203 -5.81 3.95 31.25
C GLY A 203 -4.67 3.42 32.12
N LYS A 204 -3.87 2.46 31.62
CA LYS A 204 -2.87 1.75 32.44
C LYS A 204 -1.52 2.45 32.52
N LEU A 205 -1.10 3.11 31.44
CA LEU A 205 0.21 3.78 31.38
C LEU A 205 0.14 5.27 31.77
N GLY A 206 -1.06 5.83 31.92
CA GLY A 206 -1.24 7.23 32.33
C GLY A 206 -0.69 8.25 31.31
N TRP A 207 -0.55 7.85 30.05
CA TRP A 207 -0.10 8.78 29.00
C TRP A 207 -1.16 9.84 28.75
N LYS A 208 -0.73 11.07 28.48
CA LYS A 208 -1.64 12.14 28.06
C LYS A 208 -2.10 11.90 26.61
N GLU A 209 -3.34 12.27 26.29
CA GLU A 209 -3.76 12.33 24.89
C GLU A 209 -2.89 13.35 24.15
N GLY A 210 -2.19 12.88 23.12
CA GLY A 210 -1.24 13.68 22.38
C GLY A 210 -0.67 12.93 21.18
N LEU A 211 0.05 13.66 20.34
CA LEU A 211 0.75 13.13 19.17
C LEU A 211 1.57 11.84 19.45
N PRO A 212 2.40 11.74 20.51
CA PRO A 212 3.18 10.52 20.74
C PRO A 212 2.30 9.30 21.06
N THR A 213 1.20 9.50 21.79
CA THR A 213 0.24 8.43 22.12
C THR A 213 -0.45 7.94 20.87
N HIS A 214 -0.98 8.84 20.03
CA HIS A 214 -1.61 8.49 18.76
C HIS A 214 -0.65 7.83 17.77
N PHE A 215 0.62 8.24 17.78
CA PHE A 215 1.65 7.63 16.95
C PHE A 215 1.98 6.21 17.42
N ALA A 216 2.20 6.01 18.72
CA ALA A 216 2.50 4.71 19.30
C ALA A 216 1.34 3.72 19.14
N THR A 217 0.09 4.14 19.41
CA THR A 217 -1.10 3.31 19.19
C THR A 217 -1.25 2.92 17.73
N SER A 218 -1.06 3.87 16.80
CA SER A 218 -1.17 3.62 15.36
C SER A 218 -0.09 2.64 14.87
N LEU A 219 1.14 2.76 15.37
CA LEU A 219 2.23 1.83 15.04
C LEU A 219 1.93 0.41 15.51
N LEU A 220 1.53 0.24 16.79
CA LEU A 220 1.21 -1.07 17.35
C LEU A 220 -0.02 -1.68 16.67
N ALA A 221 -1.05 -0.89 16.40
CA ALA A 221 -2.22 -1.34 15.66
C ALA A 221 -1.86 -1.79 14.23
N GLY A 222 -0.96 -1.05 13.56
CA GLY A 222 -0.42 -1.44 12.26
C GLY A 222 0.38 -2.75 12.30
N LEU A 223 1.16 -2.98 13.35
CA LEU A 223 1.89 -4.24 13.56
C LEU A 223 0.95 -5.43 13.74
N VAL A 224 -0.11 -5.27 14.53
CA VAL A 224 -1.11 -6.34 14.70
C VAL A 224 -1.85 -6.60 13.38
N ALA A 225 -2.31 -5.55 12.70
CA ALA A 225 -3.01 -5.68 11.43
C ALA A 225 -2.16 -6.36 10.35
N THR A 226 -0.89 -6.01 10.23
CA THR A 226 0.04 -6.65 9.27
C THR A 226 0.31 -8.12 9.62
N THR A 227 0.37 -8.47 10.90
CA THR A 227 0.54 -9.85 11.36
C THR A 227 -0.69 -10.70 11.04
N VAL A 228 -1.91 -10.17 11.26
CA VAL A 228 -3.17 -10.85 10.91
C VAL A 228 -3.32 -11.02 9.39
N CYS A 229 -2.82 -10.06 8.60
CA CYS A 229 -2.88 -10.13 7.13
C CYS A 229 -1.80 -11.02 6.50
N ALA A 230 -0.72 -11.35 7.22
CA ALA A 230 0.40 -12.13 6.71
C ALA A 230 0.00 -13.47 6.03
N PRO A 231 -0.83 -14.35 6.64
CA PRO A 231 -1.23 -15.60 5.99
C PRO A 231 -2.00 -15.37 4.69
N LEU A 232 -2.86 -14.33 4.62
CA LEU A 232 -3.58 -14.01 3.39
C LEU A 232 -2.65 -13.48 2.29
N ASP A 233 -1.65 -12.66 2.65
CA ASP A 233 -0.64 -12.18 1.71
C ASP A 233 0.13 -13.34 1.05
N VAL A 234 0.50 -14.35 1.83
CA VAL A 234 1.19 -15.55 1.32
C VAL A 234 0.27 -16.36 0.40
N VAL A 235 -0.97 -16.63 0.81
CA VAL A 235 -1.94 -17.35 -0.02
C VAL A 235 -2.23 -16.59 -1.32
N LYS A 236 -2.36 -15.26 -1.28
CA LYS A 236 -2.58 -14.40 -2.45
C LYS A 236 -1.46 -14.56 -3.47
N THR A 237 -0.21 -14.39 -3.03
CA THR A 237 0.96 -14.46 -3.93
C THR A 237 1.09 -15.83 -4.59
N ARG A 238 0.83 -16.93 -3.85
CA ARG A 238 0.84 -18.29 -4.39
C ARG A 238 -0.24 -18.50 -5.46
N ILE A 239 -1.48 -18.11 -5.18
CA ILE A 239 -2.61 -18.22 -6.13
C ILE A 239 -2.34 -17.40 -7.40
N MET A 240 -1.78 -16.20 -7.26
CA MET A 240 -1.45 -15.33 -8.40
C MET A 240 -0.24 -15.84 -9.21
N SER A 241 0.68 -16.54 -8.57
CA SER A 241 1.85 -17.15 -9.24
C SER A 241 1.53 -18.46 -9.98
N ALA A 242 0.53 -19.22 -9.52
CA ALA A 242 0.17 -20.53 -10.07
C ALA A 242 -0.31 -20.47 -11.54
N HIS A 243 0.01 -21.52 -12.30
CA HIS A 243 -0.40 -21.70 -13.69
C HIS A 243 -1.92 -21.85 -13.84
N ALA A 244 -2.45 -21.57 -15.04
CA ALA A 244 -3.87 -21.60 -15.36
C ALA A 244 -4.59 -22.90 -14.95
N HIS A 245 -3.89 -24.04 -14.93
CA HIS A 245 -4.50 -25.35 -14.72
C HIS A 245 -4.69 -25.78 -13.26
N ASP A 246 -4.13 -25.08 -12.27
CA ASP A 246 -4.17 -25.52 -10.87
C ASP A 246 -5.28 -24.80 -10.09
N GLY A 247 -6.54 -25.13 -10.40
CA GLY A 247 -7.77 -24.54 -9.84
C GLY A 247 -8.07 -24.92 -8.39
N LYS A 248 -7.06 -25.05 -7.53
CA LYS A 248 -7.26 -25.48 -6.14
C LYS A 248 -7.82 -24.32 -5.29
N HIS A 249 -8.84 -24.63 -4.49
CA HIS A 249 -9.47 -23.69 -3.56
C HIS A 249 -8.43 -23.06 -2.61
N PRO A 250 -8.50 -21.74 -2.31
CA PRO A 250 -7.53 -21.04 -1.46
C PRO A 250 -7.23 -21.73 -0.12
N LEU A 251 -8.28 -22.27 0.52
CA LEU A 251 -8.15 -23.02 1.78
C LEU A 251 -7.39 -24.34 1.63
N ARG A 252 -7.50 -25.02 0.49
CA ARG A 252 -6.75 -26.26 0.22
C ARG A 252 -5.27 -25.98 0.01
N ILE A 253 -4.93 -24.87 -0.65
CA ILE A 253 -3.54 -24.41 -0.79
C ILE A 253 -2.95 -24.08 0.58
N MET A 254 -3.70 -23.38 1.43
CA MET A 254 -3.28 -23.06 2.79
C MET A 254 -3.09 -24.31 3.66
N LEU A 255 -4.04 -25.25 3.63
CA LEU A 255 -3.95 -26.52 4.37
C LEU A 255 -2.79 -27.38 3.89
N HIS A 256 -2.58 -27.47 2.58
CA HIS A 256 -1.44 -28.18 2.03
C HIS A 256 -0.13 -27.53 2.49
N MET A 257 -0.03 -26.21 2.43
CA MET A 257 1.15 -25.47 2.86
C MET A 257 1.50 -25.72 4.33
N VAL A 258 0.52 -25.66 5.23
CA VAL A 258 0.75 -25.98 6.65
C VAL A 258 1.20 -27.42 6.83
N LYS A 259 0.63 -28.38 6.08
CA LYS A 259 1.00 -29.79 6.15
C LYS A 259 2.38 -30.09 5.55
N THR A 260 2.81 -29.41 4.49
CA THR A 260 4.07 -29.73 3.79
C THR A 260 5.24 -28.85 4.18
N GLU A 261 5.00 -27.57 4.47
CA GLU A 261 6.04 -26.58 4.77
C GLU A 261 6.06 -26.15 6.24
N GLY A 262 5.07 -26.59 7.04
CA GLY A 262 4.90 -26.25 8.46
C GLY A 262 4.22 -24.89 8.69
N PHE A 263 3.84 -24.60 9.93
CA PHE A 263 3.12 -23.36 10.29
C PHE A 263 3.91 -22.07 9.99
N GLY A 264 5.24 -22.11 10.12
CA GLY A 264 6.12 -20.98 9.82
C GLY A 264 6.11 -20.54 8.35
N SER A 265 5.57 -21.35 7.44
CA SER A 265 5.41 -21.00 6.03
C SER A 265 4.40 -19.86 5.80
N LEU A 266 3.38 -19.73 6.65
CA LEU A 266 2.35 -18.69 6.57
C LEU A 266 2.89 -17.28 6.84
N PHE A 267 4.04 -17.18 7.50
CA PHE A 267 4.72 -15.92 7.80
C PHE A 267 5.93 -15.67 6.88
N ARG A 268 6.18 -16.53 5.88
CA ARG A 268 7.24 -16.32 4.89
C ARG A 268 6.93 -15.07 4.08
N GLY A 269 7.75 -14.03 4.26
CA GLY A 269 7.57 -12.74 3.59
C GLY A 269 7.07 -11.62 4.50
N TRP A 270 6.71 -11.89 5.76
CA TRP A 270 6.35 -10.86 6.73
C TRP A 270 7.53 -9.93 7.02
N MET A 271 8.70 -10.49 7.35
CA MET A 271 9.91 -9.68 7.64
C MET A 271 10.35 -8.84 6.43
N PRO A 272 10.42 -9.39 5.20
CA PRO A 272 10.62 -8.58 3.99
C PRO A 272 9.57 -7.47 3.81
N ALA A 273 8.29 -7.78 4.04
CA ALA A 273 7.22 -6.78 3.92
C ALA A 273 7.34 -5.66 4.96
N PHE A 274 7.78 -5.99 6.17
CA PHE A 274 8.01 -5.04 7.25
C PHE A 274 9.24 -4.17 7.00
N VAL A 275 10.39 -4.76 6.65
CA VAL A 275 11.62 -4.02 6.32
C VAL A 275 11.38 -3.07 5.15
N ARG A 276 10.58 -3.47 4.17
CA ARG A 276 10.18 -2.62 3.04
C ARG A 276 9.31 -1.42 3.46
N LEU A 277 8.47 -1.58 4.49
CA LEU A 277 7.50 -0.56 4.88
C LEU A 277 8.20 0.75 5.26
N GLY A 278 9.32 0.69 5.98
CA GLY A 278 10.07 1.87 6.41
C GLY A 278 10.57 2.76 5.27
N PRO A 279 11.43 2.26 4.36
CA PRO A 279 11.92 3.06 3.24
C PRO A 279 10.80 3.60 2.35
N HIS A 280 9.76 2.78 2.10
CA HIS A 280 8.63 3.19 1.28
C HIS A 280 7.84 4.34 1.91
N THR A 281 7.54 4.29 3.21
CA THR A 281 6.81 5.36 3.90
C THR A 281 7.64 6.63 3.99
N ILE A 282 8.93 6.52 4.33
CA ILE A 282 9.86 7.67 4.42
C ILE A 282 9.89 8.41 3.08
N VAL A 283 10.14 7.70 1.97
CA VAL A 283 10.20 8.33 0.64
C VAL A 283 8.86 8.93 0.24
N THR A 284 7.74 8.25 0.53
CA THR A 284 6.41 8.77 0.24
C THR A 284 6.16 10.09 0.97
N PHE A 285 6.46 10.17 2.27
CA PHE A 285 6.26 11.38 3.05
C PHE A 285 7.17 12.52 2.60
N MET A 286 8.46 12.25 2.36
CA MET A 286 9.39 13.27 1.85
C MET A 286 8.92 13.85 0.51
N VAL A 287 8.46 13.00 -0.41
CA VAL A 287 7.95 13.45 -1.71
C VAL A 287 6.65 14.24 -1.54
N LEU A 288 5.75 13.82 -0.65
CA LEU A 288 4.52 14.55 -0.35
C LEU A 288 4.80 15.93 0.24
N GLU A 289 5.73 16.04 1.19
CA GLU A 289 6.14 17.32 1.78
C GLU A 289 6.68 18.26 0.71
N ARG A 290 7.57 17.77 -0.16
CA ARG A 290 8.12 18.56 -1.26
C ARG A 290 7.06 19.01 -2.27
N MET A 291 6.11 18.12 -2.61
CA MET A 291 5.00 18.49 -3.49
C MET A 291 4.08 19.53 -2.85
N ARG A 292 3.81 19.42 -1.54
CA ARG A 292 2.99 20.38 -0.78
C ARG A 292 3.63 21.75 -0.71
N GLU A 293 4.93 21.82 -0.47
CA GLU A 293 5.70 23.06 -0.53
C GLU A 293 5.59 23.71 -1.91
N TRP A 294 5.82 22.92 -2.97
CA TRP A 294 5.74 23.42 -4.34
C TRP A 294 4.35 23.97 -4.68
N HIS A 295 3.28 23.25 -4.31
CA HIS A 295 1.90 23.71 -4.49
C HIS A 295 1.61 25.02 -3.73
N THR A 296 2.13 25.13 -2.51
CA THR A 296 1.91 26.31 -1.67
C THR A 296 2.69 27.52 -2.18
N GLN A 297 3.91 27.31 -2.69
CA GLN A 297 4.80 28.36 -3.18
C GLN A 297 4.44 28.88 -4.57
N TRP A 298 3.95 28.03 -5.49
CA TRP A 298 3.80 28.41 -6.90
C TRP A 298 2.36 28.44 -7.39
N ILE A 299 1.50 27.53 -6.92
CA ILE A 299 0.13 27.38 -7.47
C ILE A 299 -0.85 28.32 -6.76
N ARG A 300 -0.74 28.47 -5.43
CA ARG A 300 -1.60 29.40 -4.66
C ARG A 300 -1.47 30.87 -5.09
N PRO A 301 -0.26 31.46 -5.20
CA PRO A 301 -0.15 32.86 -5.63
C PRO A 301 -0.57 33.07 -7.09
N ALA A 302 -0.38 32.07 -7.97
CA ALA A 302 -0.80 32.13 -9.37
C ALA A 302 -2.34 32.12 -9.54
N ASN A 303 -3.08 31.35 -8.73
CA ASN A 303 -4.54 31.37 -8.78
C ASN A 303 -5.14 32.65 -8.17
N GLN A 304 -4.53 33.20 -7.11
CA GLN A 304 -4.97 34.47 -6.53
C GLN A 304 -4.74 35.67 -7.46
N THR A 305 -3.71 35.63 -8.31
CA THR A 305 -3.48 36.67 -9.34
C THR A 305 -4.41 36.56 -10.54
N LEU A 306 -4.99 35.38 -10.80
CA LEU A 306 -5.98 35.18 -11.87
C LEU A 306 -7.42 35.51 -11.44
N GLU A 307 -7.77 35.36 -10.16
CA GLU A 307 -9.09 35.76 -9.62
C GLU A 307 -9.20 37.27 -9.35
N THR A 308 -8.10 38.02 -9.44
CA THR A 308 -8.05 39.48 -9.22
C THR A 308 -8.01 40.30 -10.51
N LEU A 309 -8.14 39.64 -11.68
CA LEU A 309 -8.29 40.23 -13.01
C LEU A 309 -9.71 40.00 -13.54
#